data_AF-A0A6L8TEL4-F1
#
_entry.id   AF-A0A6L8TEL4-F1
#
_cell.length_a   1.000
_cell.length_b   1.000
_cell.length_c   1.000
_cell.angle_alpha   90.00
_cell.angle_beta   90.00
_cell.angle_gamma   90.00
#
_symmetry.space_group_name_H-M   'P 1'
#
loop_
_entity.id
_entity.type
_entity.pdbx_description
1 polymer ?
#
loop_
_entity_poly.entity_id
_entity_poly.type
_entity_poly.pdbx_seq_one_letter_code
_entity_poly.pdbx_strand_id
1 'polypeptide(L)' 'MSIFEYNKEEEERKIRKAEYEAGETRILNLIQRLALDGRSDEIPKLATDRNLLNRLLKEYNL' A
#
# COMPACT_ATOMS: atom_id res chain seq x y z
N MET A 1 -27.81 0.98 29.39
CA MET A 1 -28.44 0.59 28.11
C MET A 1 -27.51 1.08 27.01
N SER A 2 -26.93 0.15 26.24
CA SER A 2 -25.69 0.35 25.47
C SER A 2 -25.87 1.36 24.33
N ILE A 3 -24.97 2.35 24.26
CA ILE A 3 -24.98 3.53 23.38
C ILE A 3 -24.37 3.26 21.98
N PHE A 4 -24.00 2.03 21.68
CA PHE A 4 -23.38 1.70 20.40
C PHE A 4 -24.42 1.23 19.39
N GLU A 5 -24.95 2.17 18.61
CA GLU A 5 -25.43 1.85 17.26
C GLU A 5 -24.25 1.33 16.45
N TYR A 6 -24.20 0.02 16.25
CA TYR A 6 -23.19 -0.63 15.43
C TYR A 6 -23.50 -0.34 13.96
N ASN A 7 -23.04 0.82 13.49
CA ASN A 7 -23.22 1.26 12.12
C ASN A 7 -22.20 0.57 11.22
N LYS A 8 -22.51 -0.67 10.84
CA LYS A 8 -21.65 -1.61 10.09
C LYS A 8 -21.02 -0.99 8.83
N GLU A 9 -21.68 -0.01 8.21
CA GLU A 9 -21.17 0.72 7.04
C GLU A 9 -20.00 1.66 7.35
N GLU A 10 -19.90 2.22 8.57
CA GLU A 10 -18.76 3.07 8.96
C GLU A 10 -17.49 2.25 9.20
N GLU A 11 -17.61 1.04 9.76
CA GLU A 11 -16.44 0.14 9.91
C GLU A 11 -15.93 -0.33 8.55
N GLU A 12 -16.81 -0.69 7.61
CA GLU A 12 -16.37 -1.07 6.26
C GLU A 12 -15.74 0.09 5.47
N ARG A 13 -16.15 1.35 5.73
CA ARG A 13 -15.45 2.53 5.18
C ARG A 13 -14.08 2.74 5.81
N LYS A 14 -13.94 2.53 7.12
CA LYS A 14 -12.66 2.61 7.83
C LYS A 14 -11.70 1.52 7.37
N ILE A 15 -12.18 0.28 7.21
CA ILE A 15 -11.38 -0.84 6.72
C ILE A 15 -10.94 -0.59 5.27
N ARG A 16 -11.83 -0.13 4.38
CA ARG A 16 -11.45 0.22 3.00
C ARG A 16 -10.43 1.36 2.92
N LYS A 17 -10.53 2.36 3.81
CA LYS A 17 -9.51 3.42 3.92
C LYS A 17 -8.18 2.87 4.43
N ALA A 18 -8.21 2.02 5.45
CA ALA A 18 -7.00 1.42 6.02
C ALA A 18 -6.30 0.50 5.01
N GLU A 19 -7.05 -0.26 4.20
CA GLU A 19 -6.49 -1.09 3.12
C GLU A 19 -5.87 -0.24 2.01
N TYR A 20 -6.52 0.89 1.65
CA TYR A 20 -5.97 1.85 0.70
C TYR A 20 -4.69 2.50 1.23
N GLU A 21 -4.70 2.99 2.47
CA GLU A 21 -3.53 3.58 3.14
C GLU A 21 -2.41 2.55 3.32
N ALA A 22 -2.72 1.30 3.65
CA ALA A 22 -1.72 0.23 3.75
C ALA A 22 -1.11 -0.09 2.38
N GLY A 23 -1.91 -0.07 1.31
CA GLY A 23 -1.44 -0.19 -0.07
C GLY A 23 -0.52 0.96 -0.47
N GLU A 24 -0.91 2.20 -0.19
CA GLU A 24 -0.09 3.39 -0.45
C GLU A 24 1.20 3.37 0.35
N THR A 25 1.14 3.01 1.63
CA THR A 25 2.32 2.94 2.51
C THR A 25 3.32 1.90 2.02
N ARG A 26 2.85 0.76 1.50
CA ARG A 26 3.71 -0.27 0.89
C ARG A 26 4.42 0.24 -0.36
N ILE A 27 3.69 0.90 -1.26
CA ILE A 27 4.29 1.46 -2.48
C ILE A 27 5.25 2.60 -2.15
N LEU A 28 4.91 3.48 -1.21
CA LEU A 28 5.80 4.56 -0.77
C LEU A 28 7.07 4.03 -0.12
N ASN A 29 6.98 3.01 0.75
CA ASN A 29 8.17 2.36 1.31
C ASN A 29 9.03 1.71 0.23
N LEU A 30 8.40 1.09 -0.78
CA LEU A 30 9.11 0.52 -1.90
C LEU A 30 9.84 1.61 -2.72
N ILE A 31 9.16 2.71 -3.03
CA ILE A 31 9.72 3.85 -3.76
C ILE A 31 10.89 4.47 -2.99
N GLN A 32 10.77 4.63 -1.67
CA GLN A 32 11.86 5.13 -0.83
C GLN A 32 13.08 4.21 -0.88
N ARG A 33 12.88 2.88 -0.80
CA ARG A 33 13.98 1.91 -0.88
C ARG A 33 14.64 1.89 -2.25
N LEU A 34 13.85 1.96 -3.32
CA LEU A 34 14.37 2.08 -4.69
C LEU A 34 15.17 3.39 -4.89
N ALA A 35 14.72 4.49 -4.30
CA ALA A 35 15.45 5.75 -4.34
C ALA A 35 16.77 5.68 -3.56
N LEU A 36 16.80 4.99 -2.42
CA LEU A 36 18.02 4.74 -1.64
C LEU A 36 19.01 3.82 -2.37
N ASP A 37 18.51 2.78 -3.04
CA ASP A 37 19.33 1.87 -3.86
C ASP A 37 19.76 2.49 -5.21
N GLY A 38 19.31 3.71 -5.51
CA GLY A 38 19.61 4.37 -6.79
C GLY A 38 18.87 3.79 -7.99
N ARG A 39 17.90 2.89 -7.77
CA ARG A 39 17.04 2.22 -8.77
C ARG A 39 15.76 3.02 -9.04
N SER A 40 15.87 4.35 -9.05
CA SER A 40 14.74 5.25 -9.26
C SER A 40 14.13 5.15 -10.66
N ASP A 41 14.85 4.58 -11.63
CA ASP A 41 14.38 4.30 -12.98
C ASP A 41 13.31 3.18 -13.05
N GLU A 42 13.18 2.39 -11.99
CA GLU A 42 12.16 1.35 -11.87
C GLU A 42 10.86 1.85 -11.25
N ILE A 43 10.88 2.98 -10.54
CA ILE A 43 9.70 3.63 -9.94
C ILE A 43 8.58 3.87 -10.97
N PRO A 44 8.82 4.50 -12.14
CA PRO A 44 7.76 4.70 -13.13
C PRO A 44 7.27 3.39 -13.73
N LYS A 45 8.10 2.34 -13.75
CA LYS A 45 7.71 1.01 -14.24
C LYS A 45 6.77 0.30 -13.26
N LEU A 46 6.76 0.66 -11.96
CA LEU A 46 5.82 0.11 -10.98
C LEU A 46 4.35 0.40 -11.32
N ALA A 47 4.08 1.54 -11.95
CA ALA A 47 2.72 1.94 -12.34
C ALA A 47 2.20 1.13 -13.54
N THR A 48 3.10 0.68 -14.41
CA THR A 48 2.78 -0.02 -15.66
C THR A 48 2.88 -1.54 -15.49
N ASP A 49 3.86 -2.00 -14.71
CA ASP A 49 4.28 -3.40 -14.60
C ASP A 49 3.99 -3.97 -13.20
N ARG A 50 2.80 -4.57 -13.06
CA ARG A 50 2.38 -5.25 -11.82
C ARG A 50 3.28 -6.40 -11.42
N ASN A 51 3.92 -7.08 -12.38
CA ASN A 51 4.84 -8.17 -12.09
C ASN A 51 6.11 -7.66 -11.42
N LEU A 52 6.64 -6.53 -11.89
CA LEU A 52 7.79 -5.87 -11.28
C LEU A 52 7.46 -5.40 -9.87
N LEU A 53 6.29 -4.75 -9.69
CA LEU A 53 5.79 -4.34 -8.39
C LEU A 53 5.74 -5.51 -7.40
N ASN A 54 5.10 -6.63 -7.77
CA ASN A 54 4.99 -7.80 -6.89
C ASN A 54 6.36 -8.43 -6.57
N ARG A 55 7.29 -8.44 -7.53
CA ARG A 55 8.64 -8.94 -7.33
C ARG A 55 9.40 -8.07 -6.32
N LEU A 56 9.35 -6.75 -6.50
CA LEU A 56 10.02 -5.80 -5.64
C LEU A 56 9.41 -5.75 -4.24
N LEU A 57 8.08 -5.79 -4.12
CA LEU A 57 7.41 -5.94 -2.82
C LEU A 57 7.91 -7.19 -2.06
N LYS A 58 8.07 -8.32 -2.76
CA LYS A 58 8.67 -9.53 -2.17
C LYS A 58 10.15 -9.35 -1.81
N GLU A 59 10.95 -8.76 -2.69
CA GLU A 59 12.38 -8.52 -2.46
C GLU A 59 12.61 -7.69 -1.19
N TYR A 60 11.74 -6.72 -0.97
CA TYR A 60 11.77 -5.82 0.18
C TYR A 60 10.91 -6.31 1.37
N ASN A 61 10.29 -7.49 1.30
CA ASN A 61 9.40 -8.03 2.34
C ASN A 61 8.31 -7.04 2.80
N LEU A 62 7.66 -6.35 1.86
CA LEU A 62 6.56 -5.41 2.09
C LEU A 62 5.19 -6.04 1.83
#